data_AF-A0A251WG40-F1
#
_entry.id   AF-A0A251WG40-F1
#
_cell.length_a   1.000
_cell.length_b   1.000
_cell.length_c   1.000
_cell.angle_alpha   90.00
_cell.angle_beta   90.00
_cell.angle_gamma   90.00
#
_symmetry.space_group_name_H-M   'P 1'
#
loop_
_entity.id
_entity.type
_entity.pdbx_description
1 polymer ?
#
loop_
_entity_poly.entity_id
_entity_poly.type
_entity_poly.pdbx_seq_one_letter_code
_entity_poly.pdbx_strand_id
1 'polypeptide(L)'
;MDVAQAKKTLLAWSVDGKEDKLTLFNFNTPNLCGALGCLYTGYWLRENQSAVEVFQSYLNPNLPANKPLIQVGDDRGQALPCLEVLQMEGNSLRDGKAERLRQLNYCFNGDRYQLADSQISSFKHKER
;
A
#
# COMPACT_ATOMS: atom_id res chain seq x y z
N MET A 1 -16.46 -11.76 15.67
CA MET A 1 -16.74 -11.72 14.22
C MET A 1 -16.26 -13.02 13.61
N ASP A 2 -17.10 -13.67 12.80
CA ASP A 2 -16.75 -14.90 12.09
C ASP A 2 -15.70 -14.64 10.98
N VAL A 3 -14.72 -15.53 10.85
CA VAL A 3 -13.59 -15.44 9.91
C VAL A 3 -14.08 -15.43 8.45
N ALA A 4 -15.18 -16.11 8.16
CA ALA A 4 -15.78 -16.09 6.82
C ALA A 4 -16.45 -14.73 6.50
N GLN A 5 -16.98 -14.05 7.52
CA GLN A 5 -17.60 -12.74 7.39
C GLN A 5 -16.56 -11.62 7.30
N ALA A 6 -15.43 -11.79 7.99
CA ALA A 6 -14.23 -10.98 7.82
C ALA A 6 -13.74 -11.02 6.35
N LYS A 7 -13.61 -12.21 5.74
CA LYS A 7 -13.17 -12.37 4.34
C LYS A 7 -14.05 -11.67 3.29
N LYS A 8 -15.36 -11.50 3.54
CA LYS A 8 -16.27 -10.84 2.59
C LYS A 8 -16.22 -9.31 2.63
N THR A 9 -15.68 -8.73 3.69
CA THR A 9 -15.69 -7.28 3.93
C THR A 9 -14.26 -6.71 3.97
N LEU A 10 -13.28 -7.51 4.38
CA LEU A 10 -11.86 -7.18 4.37
C LEU A 10 -11.27 -7.55 3.03
N LEU A 11 -11.01 -6.53 2.21
CA LEU A 11 -10.15 -6.70 1.04
C LEU A 11 -8.73 -6.94 1.56
N ALA A 12 -8.27 -8.19 1.47
CA ALA A 12 -6.90 -8.55 1.82
C ALA A 12 -6.10 -8.77 0.54
N TRP A 13 -4.92 -8.18 0.47
CA TRP A 13 -3.95 -8.43 -0.60
C TRP A 13 -2.73 -9.09 0.04
N SER A 14 -2.34 -10.25 -0.48
CA SER A 14 -1.20 -11.01 0.05
C SER A 14 -0.13 -11.17 -1.01
N VAL A 15 1.12 -11.14 -0.56
CA VAL A 15 2.30 -11.41 -1.37
C VAL A 15 3.18 -12.39 -0.61
N ASP A 16 3.73 -13.35 -1.35
CA ASP A 16 4.67 -14.33 -0.80
C ASP A 16 6.03 -13.65 -0.57
N GLY A 17 6.59 -13.82 0.62
CA GLY A 17 8.00 -13.60 0.90
C GLY A 17 8.81 -14.87 0.63
N LYS A 18 10.05 -14.91 1.13
CA LYS A 18 10.96 -16.04 0.86
C LYS A 18 10.44 -17.38 1.41
N GLU A 19 9.86 -17.34 2.61
CA GLU A 19 9.34 -18.54 3.32
C GLU A 19 8.01 -18.26 4.02
N ASP A 20 7.37 -17.13 3.72
CA ASP A 20 6.28 -16.56 4.51
C ASP A 20 5.37 -15.67 3.66
N LYS A 21 4.38 -15.01 4.27
CA LYS A 21 3.47 -14.11 3.56
C LYS A 21 3.35 -12.76 4.26
N LEU A 22 3.37 -11.70 3.47
CA LEU A 22 2.81 -10.42 3.88
C LEU A 22 1.34 -10.37 3.45
N THR A 23 0.44 -10.05 4.38
CA THR A 23 -0.95 -9.76 4.06
C THR A 23 -1.29 -8.33 4.47
N LEU A 24 -1.59 -7.50 3.49
CA LEU A 24 -2.16 -6.17 3.69
C LEU A 24 -3.67 -6.27 3.83
N PHE A 25 -4.21 -5.67 4.88
CA PHE A 25 -5.64 -5.58 5.12
C PHE A 25 -6.11 -4.16 4.80
N ASN A 26 -7.08 -4.08 3.92
CA ASN A 26 -7.82 -2.87 3.66
C ASN A 26 -9.07 -2.87 4.55
N PHE A 27 -8.99 -2.10 5.65
CA PHE A 27 -10.11 -1.87 6.58
C PHE A 27 -11.01 -0.71 6.13
N ASN A 28 -10.83 -0.20 4.90
CA ASN A 28 -11.44 1.05 4.48
C ASN A 28 -12.94 0.88 4.27
N THR A 29 -13.69 1.68 5.01
CA THR A 29 -15.06 2.05 4.67
C THR A 29 -15.10 3.57 4.53
N PRO A 30 -16.07 4.15 3.80
CA PRO A 30 -16.17 5.61 3.67
C PRO A 30 -16.16 6.35 5.03
N ASN A 31 -16.61 5.69 6.09
CA ASN A 31 -16.65 6.24 7.45
C ASN A 31 -15.33 6.13 8.23
N LEU A 32 -14.35 5.36 7.72
CA LEU A 32 -13.06 5.12 8.38
C LEU A 32 -11.89 5.87 7.72
N CYS A 33 -12.08 6.37 6.50
CA CYS A 33 -11.10 7.21 5.82
C CYS A 33 -11.22 8.66 6.32
N GLY A 34 -10.11 9.22 6.80
CA GLY A 34 -10.03 10.61 7.25
C GLY A 34 -9.40 11.53 6.22
N ALA A 35 -9.15 12.79 6.60
CA ALA A 35 -8.49 13.78 5.72
C ALA A 35 -7.07 13.38 5.29
N LEU A 36 -6.42 12.46 6.03
CA LEU A 36 -5.08 11.93 5.72
C LEU A 36 -5.12 10.72 4.77
N GLY A 37 -6.31 10.32 4.31
CA GLY A 37 -6.53 9.08 3.57
C GLY A 37 -7.03 7.96 4.47
N CYS A 38 -6.85 6.73 4.00
CA CYS A 38 -7.36 5.54 4.64
C CYS A 38 -6.23 4.70 5.24
N LEU A 39 -6.51 4.00 6.35
CA LEU A 39 -5.51 3.21 7.07
C LEU A 39 -5.30 1.84 6.39
N TYR A 40 -4.06 1.57 6.00
CA TYR A 40 -3.62 0.27 5.52
C TYR A 40 -2.64 -0.32 6.54
N THR A 41 -2.90 -1.54 6.99
CA THR A 41 -1.98 -2.29 7.83
C THR A 41 -1.55 -3.59 7.15
N GLY A 42 -0.31 -4.01 7.42
CA GLY A 42 0.28 -5.22 6.90
C GLY A 42 0.77 -6.12 8.01
N TYR A 43 0.38 -7.39 7.94
CA TYR A 43 0.81 -8.41 8.89
C TYR A 43 1.73 -9.41 8.22
N TRP A 44 2.81 -9.76 8.92
CA TRP A 44 3.70 -10.83 8.59
C TRP A 44 3.15 -12.14 9.17
N LEU A 45 2.77 -13.05 8.28
CA LEU A 45 2.18 -14.34 8.60
C LEU A 45 3.23 -15.44 8.37
N ARG A 46 3.55 -16.17 9.43
CA ARG A 46 4.50 -17.28 9.45
C ARG A 46 3.83 -18.52 10.01
N GLU A 47 4.12 -19.69 9.45
CA GLU A 47 3.54 -20.93 9.93
C GLU A 47 3.87 -21.16 11.41
N ASN A 48 2.87 -21.59 12.19
CA ASN A 48 2.98 -21.86 13.62
C ASN A 48 3.46 -20.67 14.48
N GLN A 49 3.35 -19.43 13.99
CA GLN A 49 3.69 -18.22 14.73
C GLN A 49 2.52 -17.24 14.74
N SER A 50 2.50 -16.36 15.74
CA SER A 50 1.52 -15.27 15.78
C SER A 50 1.77 -14.27 14.65
N ALA A 51 0.68 -13.76 14.07
CA ALA A 51 0.74 -12.66 13.11
C ALA A 51 1.36 -11.42 13.78
N VAL A 52 2.33 -10.79 13.11
CA VAL A 52 3.00 -9.57 13.59
C VAL A 52 2.66 -8.43 12.64
N GLU A 53 2.16 -7.31 13.16
CA GLU A 53 1.99 -6.10 12.36
C GLU A 53 3.36 -5.52 12.01
N VAL A 54 3.64 -5.38 10.72
CA VAL A 54 4.93 -4.91 10.19
C VAL A 54 4.79 -3.66 9.31
N PHE A 55 3.58 -3.29 8.92
CA PHE A 55 3.32 -2.09 8.11
C PHE A 55 2.07 -1.38 8.62
N GLN A 56 2.14 -0.06 8.68
CA GLN A 56 0.99 0.79 8.92
C GLN A 56 1.20 2.13 8.21
N SER A 57 0.27 2.52 7.34
CA SER A 57 0.30 3.84 6.70
C SER A 57 -1.10 4.32 6.36
N TYR A 58 -1.30 5.64 6.48
CA TYR A 58 -2.45 6.30 5.88
C TYR A 58 -2.13 6.60 4.42
N LEU A 59 -2.96 6.10 3.51
CA LEU A 59 -2.77 6.24 2.07
C LEU A 59 -4.06 6.73 1.42
N ASN A 60 -3.94 7.59 0.41
CA ASN A 60 -5.06 8.04 -0.39
C ASN A 60 -5.33 7.03 -1.53
N PRO A 61 -6.47 6.30 -1.54
CA PRO A 61 -6.80 5.35 -2.60
C PRO A 61 -7.29 6.03 -3.90
N ASN A 62 -7.53 7.35 -3.88
CA ASN A 62 -8.04 8.09 -5.03
C ASN A 62 -6.91 8.35 -6.03
N LEU A 63 -6.67 7.36 -6.89
CA LEU A 63 -5.69 7.43 -7.98
C LEU A 63 -6.38 7.48 -9.35
N PRO A 64 -5.68 7.95 -10.39
CA PRO A 64 -6.14 7.82 -11.76
C PRO A 64 -6.47 6.37 -12.14
N ALA A 65 -7.35 6.18 -13.12
CA ALA A 65 -7.73 4.85 -13.58
C ALA A 65 -6.51 4.01 -13.97
N ASN A 66 -6.56 2.71 -13.64
CA ASN A 66 -5.50 1.72 -13.92
C ASN A 66 -4.16 1.98 -13.21
N LYS A 67 -4.12 2.80 -12.16
CA LYS A 67 -2.95 2.98 -11.31
C LYS A 67 -3.17 2.29 -9.95
N PRO A 68 -2.46 1.20 -9.66
CA PRO A 68 -2.59 0.51 -8.38
C PRO A 68 -1.99 1.36 -7.24
N LEU A 69 -2.65 1.34 -6.09
CA LEU A 69 -2.21 2.04 -4.88
C LEU A 69 -0.95 1.42 -4.28
N ILE A 70 -0.90 0.10 -4.24
CA ILE A 70 0.19 -0.69 -3.66
C ILE A 70 0.51 -1.80 -4.65
N GLN A 71 1.80 -2.02 -4.89
CA GLN A 71 2.35 -3.11 -5.68
C GLN A 71 3.54 -3.75 -4.96
N VAL A 72 3.90 -4.96 -5.40
CA VAL A 72 5.14 -5.62 -4.97
C VAL A 72 6.31 -4.92 -5.66
N GLY A 73 7.31 -4.52 -4.89
CA GLY A 73 8.60 -4.04 -5.38
C GLY A 73 9.68 -5.12 -5.26
N ASP A 74 10.91 -4.74 -5.56
CA ASP A 74 12.09 -5.60 -5.37
C ASP A 74 12.24 -6.04 -3.90
N ASP A 75 12.77 -7.23 -3.65
CA ASP A 75 13.00 -7.74 -2.30
C ASP A 75 14.23 -7.14 -1.63
N ARG A 76 15.18 -6.60 -2.41
CA ARG A 76 16.46 -6.06 -1.94
C ARG A 76 17.17 -6.99 -0.95
N GLY A 77 17.01 -8.29 -1.11
CA GLY A 77 17.58 -9.32 -0.24
C GLY A 77 16.87 -9.51 1.10
N GLN A 78 15.77 -8.81 1.39
CA GLN A 78 15.03 -8.90 2.65
C GLN A 78 14.18 -10.18 2.76
N ALA A 79 13.59 -10.43 3.93
CA ALA A 79 12.68 -11.55 4.15
C ALA A 79 11.33 -11.35 3.42
N LEU A 80 10.86 -10.10 3.40
CA LEU A 80 9.64 -9.67 2.73
C LEU A 80 9.98 -8.69 1.59
N PRO A 81 9.22 -8.70 0.49
CA PRO A 81 9.46 -7.79 -0.62
C PRO A 81 9.20 -6.34 -0.23
N CYS A 82 9.83 -5.37 -0.90
CA CYS A 82 9.43 -3.98 -0.72
C CYS A 82 7.99 -3.76 -1.25
N LEU A 83 7.32 -2.72 -0.72
CA LEU A 83 6.04 -2.24 -1.20
C LEU A 83 6.25 -0.96 -2.00
N GLU A 84 5.80 -0.97 -3.25
CA GLU A 84 5.72 0.25 -4.06
C GLU A 84 4.34 0.87 -3.85
N VAL A 85 4.32 2.05 -3.22
CA VAL A 85 3.10 2.75 -2.87
C VAL A 85 2.98 4.02 -3.70
N LEU A 86 1.91 4.14 -4.46
CA LEU A 86 1.66 5.26 -5.36
C LEU A 86 0.69 6.25 -4.70
N GLN A 87 1.07 7.52 -4.61
CA GLN A 87 0.27 8.59 -3.99
C GLN A 87 0.17 9.80 -4.91
N MET A 88 -0.93 10.52 -4.77
CA MET A 88 -1.07 11.87 -5.34
C MET A 88 -0.08 12.82 -4.65
N GLU A 89 0.63 13.65 -5.43
CA GLU A 89 1.49 14.68 -4.86
C GLU A 89 0.75 16.03 -4.78
N GLY A 90 0.55 16.54 -3.55
CA GLY A 90 -0.04 17.84 -3.28
C GLY A 90 -1.57 17.89 -3.37
N ASN A 91 -2.13 19.08 -3.10
CA ASN A 91 -3.59 19.33 -3.02
C ASN A 91 -4.19 19.72 -4.38
N SER A 92 -3.40 19.75 -5.45
CA SER A 92 -3.78 20.40 -6.70
C SER A 92 -4.38 19.42 -7.68
N LEU A 93 -5.69 19.18 -7.52
CA LEU A 93 -6.56 18.96 -8.67
C LEU A 93 -6.66 20.31 -9.41
N ARG A 94 -5.72 20.64 -10.30
CA ARG A 94 -6.03 21.62 -11.35
C ARG A 94 -6.89 20.88 -12.37
N ASP A 95 -8.09 21.41 -12.60
CA ASP A 95 -9.04 20.90 -13.59
C ASP A 95 -9.42 19.41 -13.46
N GLY A 96 -9.45 18.89 -12.22
CA GLY A 96 -9.83 17.50 -11.95
C GLY A 96 -8.79 16.47 -12.41
N LYS A 97 -7.55 16.88 -12.66
CA LYS A 97 -6.46 16.01 -13.13
C LYS A 97 -5.33 15.93 -12.12
N ALA A 98 -4.86 14.71 -11.88
CA ALA A 98 -3.64 14.43 -11.15
C ALA A 98 -2.42 14.86 -11.98
N GLU A 99 -1.72 15.92 -11.60
CA GLU A 99 -0.54 16.36 -12.36
C GLU A 99 0.74 15.58 -11.99
N ARG A 100 0.83 15.11 -10.74
CA ARG A 100 2.03 14.45 -10.22
C ARG A 100 1.71 13.27 -9.30
N LEU A 101 2.42 12.18 -9.52
CA LEU A 101 2.39 11.02 -8.65
C LEU A 101 3.73 10.86 -7.96
N ARG A 102 3.67 10.54 -6.69
CA ARG A 102 4.82 10.13 -5.89
C ARG A 102 4.77 8.63 -5.68
N GLN A 103 5.82 7.93 -6.07
CA GLN A 103 6.07 6.56 -5.67
C GLN A 103 6.91 6.57 -4.39
N LEU A 104 6.45 5.83 -3.40
CA LEU A 104 7.09 5.61 -2.11
C LEU A 104 7.47 4.13 -2.04
N ASN A 105 8.75 3.83 -1.85
CA ASN A 105 9.23 2.46 -1.74
C ASN A 105 9.46 2.14 -0.26
N TYR A 106 8.60 1.32 0.33
CA TYR A 106 8.74 0.86 1.71
C TYR A 106 9.40 -0.50 1.71
N CYS A 107 10.48 -0.69 2.47
CA CYS A 107 11.16 -1.98 2.57
C CYS A 107 11.17 -2.48 4.00
N PHE A 108 11.03 -3.79 4.16
CA PHE A 108 11.16 -4.46 5.45
C PHE A 108 12.62 -4.42 5.91
N ASN A 109 12.87 -4.08 7.18
CA ASN A 109 14.22 -3.96 7.72
C ASN A 109 14.58 -5.05 8.75
N GLY A 110 13.77 -6.10 8.85
CA GLY A 110 13.89 -7.15 9.87
C GLY A 110 12.88 -7.01 11.02
N ASP A 111 12.31 -5.82 11.24
CA ASP A 111 11.26 -5.57 12.24
C ASP A 111 9.98 -5.03 11.59
N ARG A 112 10.10 -3.98 10.77
CA ARG A 112 8.96 -3.31 10.14
C ARG A 112 9.33 -2.70 8.79
N TYR A 113 8.31 -2.32 8.03
CA TYR A 113 8.48 -1.54 6.82
C TYR A 113 8.86 -0.11 7.15
N GLN A 114 9.88 0.40 6.44
CA GLN A 114 10.32 1.80 6.50
C GLN A 114 10.45 2.37 5.09
N LEU A 115 10.23 3.67 4.94
CA LEU A 115 10.44 4.35 3.66
C LEU A 115 11.92 4.30 3.30
N ALA A 116 12.25 3.54 2.26
CA ALA A 116 13.61 3.40 1.75
C ALA A 116 13.97 4.51 0.77
N ASP A 117 13.05 4.83 -0.15
CA ASP A 117 13.22 5.91 -1.12
C ASP A 117 11.87 6.42 -1.66
N SER A 118 11.91 7.57 -2.33
CA SER A 118 10.72 8.14 -2.98
C SER A 118 11.08 8.81 -4.29
N GLN A 119 10.22 8.66 -5.30
CA GLN A 119 10.40 9.21 -6.64
C GLN A 119 9.14 9.97 -7.06
N ILE A 120 9.31 11.11 -7.72
CA ILE A 120 8.21 11.90 -8.25
C ILE A 120 8.17 11.73 -9.77
N SER A 121 7.00 11.45 -10.30
CA SER A 121 6.74 11.36 -11.73
C SER A 121 5.67 12.36 -12.14
N SER A 122 5.89 13.04 -13.25
CA SER A 122 4.92 13.95 -13.87
C SER A 122 4.21 13.22 -15.00
N PHE A 123 2.89 13.38 -15.11
CA PHE A 123 2.18 12.92 -16.30
C PHE A 123 2.34 13.96 -17.42
N LYS A 124 2.91 13.55 -18.56
CA LYS A 124 2.72 14.30 -19.81
C LYS A 124 1.40 13.87 -20.42
N HIS A 125 0.43 14.78 -20.49
CA HIS A 125 -0.74 14.57 -21.32
C HIS A 125 -0.29 14.44 -22.77
N LYS A 126 -0.48 13.26 -23.37
CA LYS A 126 -0.34 13.11 -24.82
C LYS A 126 -1.60 13.72 -25.43
N GLU A 127 -1.51 14.95 -25.89
CA GLU A 127 -2.54 15.58 -26.71
C GLU A 127 -2.74 14.71 -27.97
N ARG A 128 -4.00 14.41 -28.28
CA ARG A 128 -4.40 13.74 -29.52
C ARG A 128 -4.52 14.75 -30.64
#